data_AF-A0A517YFE8-F1
#
_entry.id   AF-A0A517YFE8-F1
#
_cell.length_a   1.000
_cell.length_b   1.000
_cell.length_c   1.000
_cell.angle_alpha   90.00
_cell.angle_beta   90.00
_cell.angle_gamma   90.00
#
_symmetry.space_group_name_H-M   'P 1'
#
loop_
_entity.id
_entity.type
_entity.pdbx_description
1 polymer ?
#
loop_
_entity_poly.entity_id
_entity_poly.type
_entity_poly.pdbx_seq_one_letter_code
_entity_poly.pdbx_strand_id
1 'polypeptide(L)'
;MNIYRYRFNESVPAEEIEAAILLAIWGCEALHGESQTRLDAAHFFDLESKTCIIDAGTDVGRDFCRLFVNFVRRECGDDSFEVERATTADALAPSKPS
;
A
#
# COMPACT_ATOMS: atom_id res chain seq x y z
N MET A 1 9.85 6.99 -10.14
CA MET A 1 9.38 6.09 -9.06
C MET A 1 9.18 6.94 -7.82
N ASN A 2 7.98 6.97 -7.27
CA ASN A 2 7.66 7.68 -6.03
C ASN A 2 7.15 6.63 -5.05
N ILE A 3 8.04 6.04 -4.27
CA ILE A 3 7.70 4.87 -3.48
C ILE A 3 7.27 5.31 -2.08
N TYR A 4 6.12 4.81 -1.64
CA TYR A 4 5.65 4.95 -0.28
C TYR A 4 5.70 3.61 0.43
N ARG A 5 6.25 3.63 1.64
CA ARG A 5 6.26 2.48 2.55
C ARG A 5 5.30 2.75 3.70
N TYR A 6 4.42 1.80 3.93
CA TYR A 6 3.44 1.77 5.01
C TYR A 6 3.83 0.64 5.95
N ARG A 7 4.18 0.97 7.18
CA ARG A 7 4.53 -0.01 8.22
C ARG A 7 3.41 -0.07 9.24
N PHE A 8 2.82 -1.24 9.40
CA PHE A 8 1.67 -1.43 10.29
C PHE A 8 2.12 -1.90 11.67
N ASN A 9 1.35 -1.52 12.68
CA ASN A 9 1.58 -1.98 14.05
C ASN A 9 1.29 -3.49 14.15
N GLU A 10 1.98 -4.18 15.06
CA GLU A 10 1.79 -5.62 15.27
C GLU A 10 0.35 -5.99 15.62
N SER A 11 -0.38 -5.08 16.28
CA SER A 11 -1.78 -5.25 16.69
C SER A 11 -2.78 -5.29 15.52
N VAL A 12 -2.40 -4.80 14.33
CA VAL A 12 -3.29 -4.79 13.16
C VAL A 12 -3.30 -6.17 12.52
N PRO A 13 -4.45 -6.85 12.41
CA PRO A 13 -4.53 -8.14 11.72
C PRO A 13 -4.10 -8.01 10.25
N ALA A 14 -3.32 -8.96 9.76
CA ALA A 14 -2.87 -8.91 8.38
C ALA A 14 -4.04 -8.99 7.38
N GLU A 15 -5.10 -9.73 7.74
CA GLU A 15 -6.28 -9.87 6.88
C GLU A 15 -6.99 -8.52 6.65
N GLU A 16 -6.96 -7.60 7.63
CA GLU A 16 -7.54 -6.26 7.46
C GLU A 16 -6.73 -5.41 6.47
N ILE A 17 -5.39 -5.55 6.50
CA ILE A 17 -4.49 -4.86 5.57
C ILE A 17 -4.71 -5.38 4.15
N GLU A 18 -4.78 -6.71 3.98
CA GLU A 18 -5.06 -7.35 2.70
C GLU A 18 -6.44 -6.95 2.15
N ALA A 19 -7.46 -6.87 3.01
CA ALA A 19 -8.78 -6.38 2.62
C ALA A 19 -8.73 -4.92 2.15
N ALA A 20 -8.00 -4.05 2.84
CA ALA A 20 -7.81 -2.66 2.43
C ALA A 20 -7.06 -2.53 1.09
N ILE A 21 -6.07 -3.39 0.83
CA ILE A 21 -5.38 -3.49 -0.47
C ILE A 21 -6.38 -3.84 -1.57
N LEU A 22 -7.19 -4.88 -1.35
CA LEU A 22 -8.18 -5.33 -2.34
C LEU A 22 -9.23 -4.24 -2.65
N LEU A 23 -9.73 -3.55 -1.62
CA LEU A 23 -10.65 -2.43 -1.79
C LEU A 23 -10.02 -1.27 -2.57
N ALA A 24 -8.74 -0.98 -2.34
CA ALA A 24 -8.01 0.04 -3.09
C ALA A 24 -7.84 -0.36 -4.57
N ILE A 25 -7.53 -1.64 -4.85
CA ILE A 25 -7.47 -2.18 -6.21
C ILE A 25 -8.80 -1.95 -6.92
N TRP A 26 -9.91 -2.40 -6.35
CA TRP A 26 -11.24 -2.23 -6.97
C TRP A 26 -11.60 -0.77 -7.19
N GLY A 27 -11.23 0.11 -6.26
CA GLY A 27 -11.40 1.56 -6.44
C GLY A 27 -10.60 2.09 -7.63
N CYS A 28 -9.35 1.66 -7.79
CA CYS A 28 -8.54 1.99 -8.96
C CYS A 28 -9.13 1.43 -10.25
N GLU A 29 -9.62 0.19 -10.25
CA GLU A 29 -10.25 -0.44 -11.42
C GLU A 29 -11.52 0.31 -11.84
N ALA A 30 -12.30 0.82 -10.88
CA ALA A 30 -13.48 1.63 -11.17
C ALA A 30 -13.13 3.00 -11.78
N LEU A 31 -11.96 3.58 -11.43
CA LEU A 31 -11.51 4.89 -11.92
C LEU A 31 -10.76 4.82 -13.25
N HIS A 32 -9.92 3.79 -13.41
CA HIS A 32 -8.91 3.69 -14.47
C HIS A 32 -9.11 2.46 -15.38
N GLY A 33 -9.99 1.53 -15.00
CA GLY A 33 -10.15 0.24 -15.65
C GLY A 33 -9.15 -0.82 -15.15
N GLU A 34 -9.54 -2.08 -15.27
CA GLU A 34 -8.77 -3.24 -14.79
C GLU A 34 -7.38 -3.33 -15.44
N SER A 35 -7.33 -3.19 -16.77
CA SER A 35 -6.08 -3.34 -17.52
C SER A 35 -5.03 -2.29 -17.14
N GLN A 36 -5.44 -1.03 -17.00
CA GLN A 36 -4.53 0.05 -16.61
C GLN A 36 -4.11 -0.11 -15.14
N THR A 37 -5.05 -0.45 -14.26
CA THR A 37 -4.77 -0.68 -12.84
C THR A 37 -3.70 -1.74 -12.65
N ARG A 38 -3.80 -2.86 -13.36
CA ARG A 38 -2.81 -3.95 -13.30
C ARG A 38 -1.40 -3.53 -13.74
N LEU A 39 -1.28 -2.59 -14.67
CA LEU A 39 0.03 -2.11 -15.15
C LEU A 39 0.64 -1.05 -14.24
N ASP A 40 -0.20 -0.17 -13.70
CA ASP A 40 0.25 1.08 -13.10
C ASP A 40 0.12 1.13 -11.56
N ALA A 41 -0.60 0.19 -10.93
CA ALA A 41 -0.75 0.10 -9.47
C ALA A 41 0.24 -0.89 -8.84
N ALA A 42 1.53 -0.74 -9.15
CA ALA A 42 2.57 -1.62 -8.62
C ALA A 42 2.66 -1.50 -7.08
N HIS A 43 2.47 -2.62 -6.39
CA HIS A 43 2.55 -2.71 -4.94
C HIS A 43 3.08 -4.08 -4.50
N PHE A 44 3.54 -4.14 -3.26
CA PHE A 44 3.99 -5.35 -2.60
C PHE A 44 3.60 -5.29 -1.12
N PHE A 45 3.10 -6.39 -0.57
CA PHE A 45 2.81 -6.53 0.84
C PHE A 45 3.63 -7.69 1.43
N ASP A 46 4.47 -7.37 2.41
CA ASP A 46 5.19 -8.35 3.20
C ASP A 46 4.35 -8.69 4.45
N LEU A 47 3.87 -9.93 4.49
CA LEU A 47 3.05 -10.44 5.57
C LEU A 47 3.82 -10.54 6.89
N GLU A 48 5.12 -10.88 6.84
CA GLU A 48 5.93 -11.10 8.05
C GLU A 48 6.22 -9.76 8.74
N SER A 49 6.66 -8.76 7.98
CA SER A 49 6.96 -7.43 8.51
C SER A 49 5.76 -6.46 8.51
N LYS A 50 4.57 -6.93 8.11
CA LYS A 50 3.35 -6.13 7.89
C LYS A 50 3.66 -4.79 7.23
N THR A 51 4.38 -4.86 6.12
CA THR A 51 4.86 -3.68 5.39
C THR A 51 4.31 -3.69 3.99
N CYS A 52 3.58 -2.63 3.62
CA CYS A 52 3.09 -2.42 2.26
C CYS A 52 3.95 -1.36 1.56
N ILE A 53 4.37 -1.65 0.34
CA ILE A 53 5.13 -0.75 -0.53
C ILE A 53 4.27 -0.48 -1.76
N ILE A 54 4.10 0.78 -2.13
CA ILE A 54 3.30 1.21 -3.28
C ILE A 54 4.12 2.19 -4.11
N ASP A 55 4.22 1.96 -5.42
CA ASP A 55 4.78 2.93 -6.35
C ASP A 55 3.70 3.94 -6.80
N ALA A 56 3.80 5.15 -6.26
CA ALA A 56 2.98 6.30 -6.63
C ALA A 56 3.60 7.13 -7.77
N GLY A 57 4.44 6.50 -8.62
CA GLY A 57 5.04 7.11 -9.80
C GLY A 57 4.04 7.39 -10.93
N THR A 58 2.92 6.67 -10.96
CA THR A 58 1.83 6.78 -11.93
C THR A 58 0.63 7.51 -11.33
N ASP A 59 -0.34 7.88 -12.16
CA ASP A 59 -1.60 8.48 -11.70
C ASP A 59 -2.42 7.45 -10.91
N VAL A 60 -2.50 6.22 -11.42
CA VAL A 60 -3.15 5.09 -10.75
C VAL A 60 -2.52 4.82 -9.39
N GLY A 61 -1.19 4.75 -9.30
CA GLY A 61 -0.48 4.49 -8.03
C GLY A 61 -0.71 5.59 -7.00
N ARG A 62 -0.83 6.86 -7.42
CA ARG A 62 -1.20 7.96 -6.51
C ARG A 62 -2.63 7.83 -5.97
N ASP A 63 -3.57 7.44 -6.82
CA ASP A 63 -4.94 7.21 -6.39
C ASP A 63 -5.07 5.95 -5.52
N PHE A 64 -4.29 4.92 -5.82
CA PHE A 64 -4.16 3.73 -4.98
C PHE A 64 -3.72 4.13 -3.56
N CYS A 65 -2.65 4.91 -3.41
CA CYS A 65 -2.19 5.39 -2.10
C CYS A 65 -3.30 6.13 -1.34
N ARG A 66 -4.07 6.98 -2.03
CA ARG A 66 -5.17 7.75 -1.42
C ARG A 66 -6.30 6.83 -0.95
N LEU A 67 -6.72 5.90 -1.79
CA LEU A 67 -7.77 4.93 -1.48
C LEU A 67 -7.34 4.02 -0.33
N PHE A 68 -6.14 3.45 -0.43
CA PHE A 68 -5.57 2.55 0.57
C PHE A 68 -5.51 3.20 1.95
N VAL A 69 -4.96 4.42 2.06
CA VAL A 69 -4.91 5.16 3.34
C VAL A 69 -6.31 5.38 3.92
N ASN A 70 -7.30 5.71 3.08
CA ASN A 70 -8.67 5.92 3.56
C ASN A 70 -9.31 4.62 4.07
N PHE A 71 -9.09 3.49 3.40
CA PHE A 71 -9.61 2.21 3.86
C PHE A 71 -8.92 1.74 5.14
N VAL A 72 -7.59 1.79 5.19
CA VAL A 72 -6.82 1.46 6.41
C VAL A 72 -7.29 2.27 7.61
N ARG A 73 -7.46 3.58 7.47
CA ARG A 73 -7.93 4.43 8.58
C ARG A 73 -9.32 4.07 9.07
N ARG A 74 -10.20 3.61 8.18
CA ARG A 74 -11.57 3.22 8.52
C ARG A 74 -11.62 1.87 9.23
N GLU A 75 -10.83 0.91 8.76
CA GLU A 75 -10.85 -0.46 9.29
C GLU A 75 -9.94 -0.62 10.52
N CYS A 76 -8.73 -0.04 10.47
CA CYS A 76 -7.68 -0.27 11.47
C CYS A 76 -7.46 0.93 12.41
N GLY A 77 -8.01 2.11 12.10
CA GLY A 77 -7.85 3.35 12.86
C GLY A 77 -6.69 4.25 12.39
N ASP A 78 -6.71 5.52 12.81
CA ASP A 78 -5.82 6.56 12.29
C ASP A 78 -4.33 6.38 12.64
N ASP A 79 -4.03 5.76 13.79
CA ASP A 79 -2.67 5.55 14.29
C ASP A 79 -2.15 4.10 14.07
N SER A 80 -2.78 3.36 13.16
CA SER A 80 -2.51 1.94 12.90
C SER A 80 -1.25 1.68 12.08
N PHE A 81 -0.69 2.71 11.44
CA PHE A 81 0.47 2.60 10.57
C PHE A 81 1.28 3.90 10.51
N GLU A 82 2.55 3.76 10.15
CA GLU A 82 3.42 4.87 9.76
C GLU A 82 3.64 4.87 8.25
N VAL A 83 3.79 6.06 7.66
CA VAL A 83 4.10 6.22 6.24
C VAL A 83 5.39 7.00 6.04
N GLU A 84 6.28 6.45 5.23
CA GLU A 84 7.50 7.12 4.80
C GLU A 84 7.63 7.09 3.28
N ARG A 85 8.29 8.12 2.74
CA ARG A 85 8.72 8.12 1.35
C ARG A 85 10.04 7.37 1.26
N ALA A 86 10.03 6.22 0.60
CA ALA A 86 11.21 5.39 0.40
C ALA A 86 12.00 5.84 -0.83
N THR A 87 13.32 5.73 -0.78
CA THR A 87 14.14 5.84 -1.99
C THR A 87 14.08 4.53 -2.78
N THR A 88 14.44 4.56 -4.07
CA THR A 88 14.50 3.35 -4.91
C THR A 88 15.42 2.29 -4.32
N ALA A 89 16.49 2.70 -3.63
CA ALA A 89 17.41 1.79 -2.95
C ALA A 89 16.76 1.07 -1.76
N ASP A 90 15.89 1.77 -1.02
CA ASP A 90 15.20 1.20 0.15
C ASP A 90 14.11 0.21 -0.26
N ALA A 91 13.45 0.43 -1.40
CA ALA A 91 12.36 -0.43 -1.87
C ALA A 91 12.84 -1.80 -2.39
N LEU A 92 14.10 -1.88 -2.84
CA LEU A 92 14.76 -3.12 -3.27
C LEU A 92 15.49 -3.82 -2.13
N ALA A 93 15.65 -3.17 -0.97
CA ALA A 93 16.25 -3.78 0.19
C ALA A 93 15.23 -4.71 0.88
N PRO A 94 15.64 -5.94 1.27
CA PRO A 94 14.76 -6.82 2.04
C PRO A 94 14.33 -6.12 3.34
N SER A 95 13.14 -6.47 3.83
CA SER A 95 12.70 -6.06 5.16
C SER A 95 13.81 -6.41 6.16
N LYS A 96 14.34 -5.39 6.85
CA LYS A 96 15.33 -5.63 7.92
C LYS A 96 14.65 -6.49 8.98
N PRO A 97 15.24 -7.63 9.38
CA PRO A 97 14.71 -8.39 10.50
C PRO A 97 14.79 -7.54 11.77
N SER A 98 13.70 -7.56 12.53
CA SER A 98 13.54 -6.93 13.85
C SER A 98 14.52 -7.49 14.88
#